data_AF-A0A660PAJ4-F1
#
_entry.id   AF-A0A660PAJ4-F1
#
_cell.length_a   1.000
_cell.length_b   1.000
_cell.length_c   1.000
_cell.angle_alpha   90.00
_cell.angle_beta   90.00
_cell.angle_gamma   90.00
#
_symmetry.space_group_name_H-M   'P 1'
#
loop_
_entity.id
_entity.type
_entity.pdbx_description
1 polymer ?
#
loop_
_entity_poly.entity_id
_entity_poly.type
_entity_poly.pdbx_seq_one_letter_code
_entity_poly.pdbx_strand_id
1 'polypeptide(L)' 'MLLVIDIGNTNIVVGLCKEDMLNDHIRLSSKGDITYDEAGFFITNWLQHMNIT' A
#
# COMPACT_ATOMS: atom_id res chain seq x y z
N MET A 1 -6.07 11.04 6.70
CA MET A 1 -5.00 10.36 5.93
C MET A 1 -5.65 9.76 4.71
N LEU A 2 -4.94 9.73 3.59
CA LEU A 2 -5.43 9.20 2.31
C LEU A 2 -4.51 8.05 1.92
N LEU A 3 -5.10 6.87 1.67
CA LEU A 3 -4.39 5.76 1.05
C LEU A 3 -4.43 5.97 -0.46
N VAL A 4 -3.26 6.01 -1.09
CA VAL A 4 -3.11 6.16 -2.55
C VAL A 4 -2.47 4.91 -3.11
N ILE A 5 -2.91 4.49 -4.30
CA ILE A 5 -2.41 3.28 -4.95
C ILE A 5 -2.07 3.62 -6.39
N ASP A 6 -0.83 3.34 -6.80
CA ASP A 6 -0.36 3.41 -8.17
C ASP A 6 -0.11 1.98 -8.68
N ILE A 7 -0.82 1.58 -9.74
CA ILE A 7 -0.77 0.22 -10.31
C ILE A 7 -0.04 0.30 -11.65
N GLY A 8 1.25 -0.06 -11.64
CA GLY A 8 2.07 -0.18 -12.83
C GLY A 8 2.21 -1.61 -13.34
N ASN A 9 2.73 -1.76 -14.56
CA ASN A 9 2.93 -3.07 -15.22
C ASN A 9 3.93 -4.00 -14.51
N THR A 10 4.87 -3.44 -13.74
CA THR A 10 5.89 -4.22 -13.01
C THR A 10 5.74 -4.13 -11.49
N ASN A 11 5.12 -3.06 -10.99
CA ASN A 11 5.01 -2.82 -9.56
C ASN A 11 3.71 -2.11 -9.20
N ILE A 12 3.19 -2.43 -8.03
CA ILE A 12 2.13 -1.69 -7.35
C ILE A 12 2.79 -0.91 -6.22
N VAL A 13 2.51 0.39 -6.12
CA VAL A 13 2.96 1.23 -5.01
C VAL A 13 1.73 1.64 -4.19
N VAL A 14 1.77 1.37 -2.89
CA VAL A 14 0.74 1.82 -1.94
C VAL A 14 1.38 2.87 -1.06
N GLY A 15 0.79 4.06 -1.02
CA GLY A 15 1.28 5.20 -0.24
C GLY A 15 0.24 5.68 0.75
N LEU A 16 0.70 6.28 1.83
CA LEU A 16 -0.15 6.97 2.78
C LEU A 16 0.21 8.45 2.80
N CYS A 17 -0.77 9.29 2.48
CA CYS A 17 -0.61 10.73 2.47
C CYS A 17 -1.35 11.37 3.64
N LYS A 18 -0.75 12.41 4.23
CA LYS A 18 -1.42 13.33 5.14
C LYS A 18 -1.30 14.72 4.55
N GLU A 19 -2.44 15.33 4.25
CA GLU A 19 -2.51 16.59 3.50
C GLU A 19 -1.76 16.42 2.17
N ASP A 20 -0.77 17.28 1.87
CA ASP A 20 0.01 17.24 0.63
C ASP A 20 1.36 16.52 0.79
N MET A 21 1.57 15.80 1.89
CA MET A 21 2.82 15.06 2.14
C MET A 21 2.61 13.54 2.07
N LEU A 22 3.54 12.85 1.41
CA LEU A 22 3.66 11.40 1.45
C LEU A 22 4.36 11.01 2.77
N ASN A 23 3.62 10.35 3.66
CA ASN A 23 4.14 9.93 4.96
C ASN A 23 4.98 8.66 4.86
N ASP A 24 4.49 7.66 4.13
CA ASP A 24 5.18 6.38 3.93
C ASP A 24 4.62 5.67 2.68
N HIS A 25 5.35 4.67 2.18
CA HIS A 25 4.91 3.81 1.07
C HIS A 25 5.53 2.41 1.10
N ILE A 26 4.81 1.44 0.55
CA ILE A 26 5.30 0.09 0.23
C ILE A 26 5.21 -0.18 -1.27
N ARG A 27 6.05 -1.10 -1.75
CA ARG A 27 6.07 -1.52 -3.14
C ARG A 27 5.94 -3.04 -3.24
N LEU A 28 4.99 -3.47 -4.04
CA LEU A 28 4.71 -4.87 -4.35
C LEU A 28 5.02 -5.14 -5.83
N SER A 29 5.38 -6.37 -6.17
CA SER A 29 5.45 -6.79 -7.58
C SER A 29 4.04 -6.92 -8.14
N SER A 30 3.78 -6.35 -9.32
CA SER A 30 2.48 -6.50 -10.01
C SER A 30 2.37 -7.80 -10.81
N LYS A 31 3.44 -8.60 -10.86
CA LYS A 31 3.52 -9.84 -11.67
C LYS A 31 2.96 -11.08 -10.96
N GLY A 32 2.65 -10.99 -9.67
CA GLY A 32 2.03 -12.08 -8.92
C GLY A 32 0.51 -11.96 -8.95
N ASP A 33 -0.19 -13.09 -9.04
CA ASP A 33 -1.64 -13.16 -8.82
C ASP A 33 -1.92 -12.96 -7.32
N ILE A 34 -1.93 -11.71 -6.88
CA ILE A 34 -2.31 -11.34 -5.52
C ILE A 34 -3.82 -11.38 -5.38
N THR A 35 -4.32 -12.18 -4.44
CA THR A 35 -5.74 -12.20 -4.09
C THR A 35 -6.13 -10.94 -3.32
N TYR A 36 -7.43 -10.63 -3.29
CA TYR A 36 -7.92 -9.48 -2.52
C TYR A 36 -7.64 -9.64 -1.02
N ASP A 37 -7.66 -10.88 -0.50
CA ASP A 37 -7.35 -11.18 0.90
C ASP A 37 -5.87 -10.95 1.21
N GLU A 38 -4.95 -11.38 0.34
CA GLU A 38 -3.51 -11.14 0.48
C GLU A 38 -3.21 -9.64 0.43
N ALA A 39 -3.79 -8.92 -0.54
CA ALA A 39 -3.64 -7.47 -0.64
C ALA A 39 -4.14 -6.76 0.63
N GLY A 40 -5.29 -7.20 1.17
CA GLY A 40 -5.82 -6.72 2.44
C GLY A 40 -4.84 -6.96 3.60
N PHE A 41 -4.28 -8.16 3.70
CA PHE A 41 -3.28 -8.49 4.72
C PHE A 41 -2.02 -7.62 4.61
N PHE A 42 -1.47 -7.42 3.42
CA PHE A 42 -0.28 -6.57 3.25
C PHE A 42 -0.54 -5.13 3.66
N ILE A 43 -1.66 -4.55 3.20
CA ILE A 43 -2.00 -3.14 3.48
C ILE A 43 -2.28 -2.96 4.97
N THR A 44 -3.10 -3.82 5.58
CA THR A 44 -3.46 -3.69 7.01
C THR A 44 -2.28 -3.93 7.94
N ASN A 45 -1.45 -4.94 7.66
CA ASN A 45 -0.25 -5.19 8.46
C ASN A 45 0.75 -4.02 8.35
N TRP A 46 0.93 -3.45 7.16
CA TRP A 46 1.75 -2.26 6.98
C TRP A 46 1.22 -1.06 7.77
N LEU A 47 -0.10 -0.79 7.74
CA LEU A 47 -0.72 0.28 8.52
C LEU A 47 -0.62 0.07 10.04
N GLN A 48 -0.68 -1.19 10.50
CA GLN A 48 -0.44 -1.52 11.91
C GLN A 48 1.01 -1.23 12.33
N HIS A 49 2.00 -1.57 11.49
CA HIS A 49 3.40 -1.23 11.76
C HIS A 49 3.65 0.29 11.84
N MET A 50 2.80 1.09 11.20
CA MET A 50 2.82 2.55 11.29
C MET A 50 2.01 3.11 12.47
N ASN A 51 1.42 2.26 13.32
CA ASN A 51 0.53 2.63 14.42
C ASN A 51 -0.70 3.46 13.98
N ILE A 52 -1.27 3.12 12.83
CA ILE A 52 -2.43 3.83 12.25
C ILE A 52 -3.75 3.10 12.47
N THR A 53 -3.69 1.79 12.70
CA THR A 53 -4.85 0.91 12.90
C THR A 53 -4.66 0.05 14.14
#